data_AF-U7TQ11-F1
#
_entry.id   AF-U7TQ11-F1
#
_cell.length_a   1.000
_cell.length_b   1.000
_cell.length_c   1.000
_cell.angle_alpha   90.00
_cell.angle_beta   90.00
_cell.angle_gamma   90.00
#
_symmetry.space_group_name_H-M   'P 1'
#
loop_
_entity.id
_entity.type
_entity.pdbx_description
1 polymer ?
#
loop_
_entity_poly.entity_id
_entity_poly.type
_entity_poly.pdbx_seq_one_letter_code
_entity_poly.pdbx_strand_id
1 'polypeptide(L)' 'MRIKTQEAAELLGLPVQTLRVFLQLGKFKEFAEAIKIGNSKHWTYYICKERLEEYLLNKKSA' A
#
# COMPACT_ATOMS: atom_id res chain seq x y z
N MET A 1 12.38 -1.08 -4.32
CA MET A 1 12.64 -1.21 -2.85
C MET A 1 11.33 -1.41 -2.06
N ARG A 2 11.28 -2.24 -1.00
CA ARG A 2 10.06 -2.41 -0.14
C ARG A 2 10.06 -1.41 1.02
N ILE A 3 8.91 -0.81 1.30
CA ILE A 3 8.70 0.11 2.44
C ILE A 3 7.66 -0.40 3.43
N LYS A 4 7.65 0.20 4.63
CA LYS A 4 6.66 -0.08 5.67
C LYS A 4 5.32 0.58 5.33
N THR A 5 4.23 0.01 5.83
CA THR A 5 2.89 0.58 5.67
C THR A 5 2.76 1.99 6.25
N GLN A 6 3.52 2.32 7.30
CA GLN A 6 3.52 3.65 7.90
C GLN A 6 4.10 4.71 6.95
N GLU A 7 5.27 4.46 6.38
CA GLU A 7 5.91 5.35 5.40
C GLU A 7 5.03 5.53 4.16
N ALA A 8 4.43 4.44 3.65
CA ALA A 8 3.50 4.51 2.53
C ALA A 8 2.23 5.33 2.85
N ALA A 9 1.72 5.24 4.09
CA ALA A 9 0.56 6.00 4.53
C ALA A 9 0.85 7.49 4.62
N GLU A 10 2.03 7.87 5.10
CA GLU A 10 2.50 9.26 5.12
C GLU A 10 2.60 9.83 3.71
N LEU A 11 3.20 9.10 2.76
CA LEU A 11 3.29 9.52 1.36
C LEU A 11 1.92 9.65 0.67
N LEU A 12 0.95 8.81 1.05
CA LEU A 12 -0.41 8.84 0.51
C LEU A 12 -1.32 9.86 1.22
N GLY A 13 -0.88 10.49 2.32
CA GLY A 13 -1.72 11.35 3.15
C GLY A 13 -2.90 10.60 3.79
N LEU A 14 -2.73 9.31 4.10
CA LEU A 14 -3.78 8.46 4.65
C LEU A 14 -3.47 8.02 6.09
N PRO A 15 -4.49 7.80 6.94
CA PRO A 15 -4.29 7.06 8.17
C PRO A 15 -3.82 5.63 7.89
N VAL A 16 -2.89 5.12 8.70
CA VAL A 16 -2.29 3.78 8.52
C VAL A 16 -3.36 2.68 8.48
N GLN A 17 -4.39 2.76 9.32
CA GLN A 17 -5.48 1.78 9.34
C GLN A 17 -6.32 1.82 8.05
N THR A 18 -6.59 3.02 7.55
CA THR A 18 -7.28 3.20 6.27
C THR A 18 -6.48 2.58 5.12
N LEU A 19 -5.17 2.81 5.08
CA LEU A 19 -4.31 2.18 4.08
C LEU A 19 -4.39 0.65 4.17
N ARG A 20 -4.30 0.06 5.37
CA ARG A 20 -4.41 -1.40 5.55
C ARG A 20 -5.71 -1.96 4.98
N VAL A 21 -6.85 -1.32 5.26
CA VAL A 21 -8.15 -1.75 4.73
C VAL A 21 -8.16 -1.66 3.20
N PHE A 22 -7.67 -0.56 2.63
CA PHE A 22 -7.59 -0.41 1.18
C PHE A 22 -6.70 -1.45 0.51
N LEU A 23 -5.57 -1.82 1.15
CA LEU A 23 -4.70 -2.88 0.66
C LEU A 23 -5.38 -4.25 0.71
N GLN A 24 -6.10 -4.56 1.80
CA GLN A 24 -6.89 -5.80 1.92
C GLN A 24 -8.00 -5.90 0.88
N LEU A 25 -8.61 -4.77 0.52
CA LEU A 25 -9.63 -4.68 -0.54
C LEU A 25 -9.02 -4.67 -1.96
N GLY A 26 -7.70 -4.63 -2.09
CA GLY A 26 -7.00 -4.64 -3.38
C GLY A 26 -7.10 -3.33 -4.17
N LYS A 27 -7.27 -2.18 -3.50
CA LYS A 27 -7.41 -0.86 -4.14
C LYS A 27 -6.14 -0.36 -4.84
N PHE A 28 -4.97 -0.77 -4.35
CA PHE A 28 -3.66 -0.28 -4.80
C PHE A 28 -2.75 -1.39 -5.37
N LYS A 29 -3.33 -2.32 -6.14
CA LYS A 29 -2.62 -3.47 -6.74
C LYS A 29 -1.43 -3.07 -7.63
N GLU A 30 -1.40 -1.82 -8.10
CA GLU A 30 -0.33 -1.29 -8.94
C GLU A 30 0.96 -0.99 -8.17
N PHE A 31 0.95 -0.92 -6.84
CA PHE A 31 2.18 -0.72 -6.05
C PHE A 31 2.22 -1.51 -4.75
N ALA A 32 1.12 -2.15 -4.36
CA ALA A 32 1.03 -2.87 -3.11
C ALA A 32 0.11 -4.10 -3.18
N GLU A 33 0.44 -5.09 -2.35
CA GLU A 33 -0.29 -6.34 -2.20
C GLU A 33 -0.46 -6.68 -0.72
N ALA A 34 -1.65 -7.10 -0.34
CA ALA A 34 -1.94 -7.64 0.98
C ALA A 34 -2.09 -9.16 0.86
N ILE A 35 -1.25 -9.88 1.59
CA ILE A 35 -1.24 -11.34 1.58
C ILE A 35 -1.67 -11.84 2.94
N LYS A 36 -2.61 -12.79 2.94
CA LYS A 36 -3.01 -13.54 4.12
C LYS A 36 -2.48 -14.97 3.98
N ILE A 37 -1.59 -15.37 4.88
CA ILE A 37 -0.96 -16.70 4.84
C ILE A 37 -1.90 -17.70 5.53
N GLY A 38 -2.50 -18.60 4.75
CA GLY A 38 -3.43 -19.63 5.24
C GLY A 38 -4.57 -19.03 6.05
N ASN A 39 -4.84 -19.62 7.22
CA ASN A 39 -5.86 -19.16 8.16
C ASN A 39 -5.35 -18.12 9.19
N SER A 40 -4.19 -17.49 8.95
CA SER A 40 -3.63 -16.50 9.88
C SER A 40 -4.58 -15.33 10.11
N LYS A 41 -4.65 -14.83 11.35
CA LYS A 41 -5.35 -13.57 11.68
C LYS A 41 -4.59 -12.33 11.19
N HIS A 42 -3.32 -12.49 10.83
CA HIS A 42 -2.44 -11.39 10.45
C HIS A 42 -2.30 -11.27 8.93
N TRP A 43 -2.27 -10.02 8.46
CA TRP A 43 -2.00 -9.66 7.09
C TRP A 43 -0.54 -9.23 6.95
N THR A 44 0.10 -9.65 5.86
CA THR A 44 1.41 -9.15 5.45
C THR A 44 1.23 -8.19 4.28
N TYR A 45 1.79 -6.99 4.40
CA TYR A 45 1.70 -5.97 3.35
C TYR A 45 3.03 -5.83 2.62
N TYR A 46 3.01 -6.01 1.31
CA TYR A 46 4.12 -5.73 0.42
C TYR A 46 3.83 -4.44 -0.32
N ILE A 47 4.71 -3.45 -0.20
CA ILE A 47 4.55 -2.13 -0.83
C ILE A 47 5.85 -1.81 -1.52
N CYS A 48 5.80 -1.63 -2.84
CA CYS A 48 6.94 -1.23 -3.66
C CYS A 48 7.02 0.29 -3.70
N LYS A 49 8.14 0.85 -3.22
CA LYS A 49 8.37 2.31 -3.14
C LYS A 49 8.35 2.97 -4.51
N GLU A 50 9.12 2.44 -5.46
CA GLU A 50 9.26 2.98 -6.81
C GLU A 50 7.89 3.10 -7.49
N ARG A 51 7.08 2.02 -7.43
CA ARG A 51 5.73 2.01 -8.02
C ARG A 51 4.76 2.95 -7.29
N LEU A 52 4.92 3.15 -5.98
CA LEU A 52 4.13 4.13 -5.22
C LEU A 52 4.47 5.55 -5.64
N GLU A 53 5.76 5.86 -5.80
CA GLU A 53 6.22 7.18 -6.26
C GLU A 53 5.74 7.46 -7.68
N GLU A 54 5.83 6.50 -8.59
CA GLU A 54 5.26 6.58 -9.95
C GLU A 54 3.75 6.85 -9.93
N TYR A 55 3.01 6.12 -9.10
CA TYR A 55 1.57 6.33 -8.93
C TYR A 55 1.24 7.76 -8.46
N LEU A 56 2.00 8.28 -7.50
CA LEU A 56 1.83 9.64 -6.98
C LEU A 56 2.16 10.71 -8.03
N LEU A 57 3.17 10.48 -8.87
CA LEU A 57 3.50 11.37 -9.99
C LEU A 57 2.38 11.41 -11.03
N ASN A 58 1.87 10.23 -11.42
CA ASN A 58 0.78 10.14 -12.40
C ASN A 58 -0.51 10.83 -11.89
N LYS A 59 -0.78 10.77 -10.59
CA LYS A 59 -1.92 11.48 -9.98
C LYS A 59 -1.78 12.99 -9.90
N LYS A 60 -0.56 13.54 -9.90
CA LYS A 60 -0.34 14.99 -9.90
C LYS A 60 -0.43 15.60 -11.30
N SER A 61 -0.25 14.77 -12.32
CA SER A 61 -0.31 15.16 -13.74
C SER A 61 -1.72 15.05 -14.34
N ALA A 62 -2.72 14.63 -13.55
CA ALA A 62 -4.13 14.49 -13.92
C ALA A 62 -4.98 15.51 -13.15
#